data_AF-A0A1V2C1H1-F1
#
_entry.id   AF-A0A1V2C1H1-F1
#
_cell.length_a   1.000
_cell.length_b   1.000
_cell.length_c   1.000
_cell.angle_alpha   90.00
_cell.angle_beta   90.00
_cell.angle_gamma   90.00
#
_symmetry.space_group_name_H-M   'P 1'
#
loop_
_entity.id
_entity.type
_entity.pdbx_description
1 polymer ?
#
loop_
_entity_poly.entity_id
_entity_poly.type
_entity_poly.pdbx_seq_one_letter_code
_entity_poly.pdbx_strand_id
1 'polypeptide(L)'
;MGIPIKFLGRKDHQVKIRGYRIELEEIESQILSYSAALKHVVVAVKESNDNKSLVAYFVSDTVVDKSELRIFLQSKLPEYMVPGLYVALETLPLTPNGKIDRKSLPDVDSADIIKNQYVAAGNKLEESLVAIWQEVLGIEKIGIKDNFFELGGHSLVMVQVINKLHKSSGKSISFSNFFKNPTIESLSLQLQEDQYTAIGSAGFMESYPMSASQERFWLLSQLEGGSLAYNMPAAVVFTGKIDADKLEESFRHLIARHEILRTNFKTDQSGENRQYIRS
;
A
#
# COMPACT_ATOMS: atom_id res chain seq x y z
N MET A 1 -1.58 -11.69 -43.70
CA MET A 1 -1.04 -11.63 -42.32
C MET A 1 -2.21 -11.44 -41.38
N GLY A 2 -2.63 -12.50 -40.68
CA GLY A 2 -3.69 -12.40 -39.68
C GLY A 2 -3.15 -11.69 -38.45
N ILE A 3 -3.88 -10.69 -37.95
CA ILE A 3 -3.58 -10.04 -36.67
C ILE A 3 -3.72 -11.13 -35.59
N PRO A 4 -2.67 -11.40 -34.78
CA PRO A 4 -2.79 -12.39 -33.72
C PRO A 4 -3.83 -11.93 -32.70
N ILE A 5 -4.85 -12.77 -32.48
CA ILE A 5 -5.83 -12.58 -31.42
C ILE A 5 -5.10 -12.84 -30.10
N LYS A 6 -4.79 -11.77 -29.36
CA LYS A 6 -4.25 -11.87 -28.01
C LYS A 6 -5.45 -12.10 -27.07
N PHE A 7 -5.53 -13.28 -26.46
CA PHE A 7 -6.50 -13.55 -25.40
C PHE A 7 -6.14 -12.66 -24.21
N LEU A 8 -6.76 -11.48 -24.11
CA LEU A 8 -6.86 -10.76 -22.84
C LEU A 8 -7.94 -11.50 -22.04
N GLY A 9 -7.62 -11.88 -20.81
CA GLY A 9 -8.50 -12.59 -19.89
C GLY A 9 -9.90 -12.01 -19.71
N ARG A 10 -10.66 -12.61 -18.80
CA ARG A 10 -12.01 -12.12 -18.49
C ARG A 10 -11.91 -10.76 -17.78
N LYS A 11 -12.76 -9.81 -18.18
CA LYS A 11 -12.93 -8.48 -17.56
C LYS A 11 -13.23 -8.52 -16.05
N ASP A 12 -13.58 -9.70 -15.53
CA ASP A 12 -13.99 -9.99 -14.16
C ASP A 12 -12.80 -10.19 -13.18
N HIS A 13 -11.56 -10.33 -13.68
CA HIS A 13 -10.38 -10.64 -12.84
C HIS A 13 -9.42 -9.47 -12.62
N GLN A 14 -9.71 -8.29 -13.16
CA GLN A 14 -8.97 -7.07 -12.83
C GLN A 14 -9.25 -6.64 -11.40
N VAL A 15 -8.19 -6.48 -10.63
CA VAL A 15 -8.29 -5.97 -9.26
C VAL A 15 -7.64 -4.59 -9.15
N LYS A 16 -8.18 -3.75 -8.26
CA LYS A 16 -7.54 -2.49 -7.89
C LYS A 16 -6.76 -2.69 -6.60
N ILE A 17 -5.45 -2.59 -6.68
CA ILE A 17 -4.56 -2.66 -5.53
C ILE A 17 -3.68 -1.42 -5.54
N ARG A 18 -3.70 -0.65 -4.45
CA ARG A 18 -2.83 0.53 -4.25
C ARG A 18 -2.93 1.54 -5.40
N GLY A 19 -4.12 1.73 -5.98
CA GLY A 19 -4.36 2.64 -7.11
C GLY A 19 -4.06 2.06 -8.49
N TYR A 20 -3.44 0.88 -8.57
CA TYR A 20 -3.12 0.20 -9.83
C TYR A 20 -4.22 -0.78 -10.20
N ARG A 21 -4.49 -0.87 -11.50
CA ARG A 21 -5.33 -1.90 -12.09
C ARG A 21 -4.43 -3.05 -12.51
N ILE A 22 -4.63 -4.21 -11.89
CA ILE A 22 -3.74 -5.36 -12.03
C ILE A 22 -4.51 -6.51 -12.69
N GLU A 23 -3.89 -7.12 -13.69
CA GLU A 23 -4.34 -8.37 -14.31
C GLU A 23 -3.71 -9.55 -13.58
N LEU A 24 -4.52 -10.29 -12.81
CA LEU A 24 -4.00 -11.41 -12.01
C LEU A 24 -3.43 -12.53 -12.90
N GLU A 25 -4.03 -12.75 -14.07
CA GLU A 25 -3.61 -13.78 -15.03
C GLU A 25 -2.20 -13.50 -15.61
N GLU A 26 -1.78 -12.23 -15.69
CA GLU A 26 -0.42 -11.89 -16.09
C GLU A 26 0.59 -12.40 -15.06
N ILE A 27 0.29 -12.21 -13.78
CA ILE A 27 1.13 -12.67 -12.67
C ILE A 27 1.15 -14.21 -12.64
N GLU A 28 -0.03 -14.85 -12.76
CA GLU A 28 -0.17 -16.31 -12.82
C GLU A 28 0.68 -16.92 -13.95
N SER A 29 0.66 -16.30 -15.14
CA SER A 29 1.46 -16.75 -16.28
C SER A 29 2.97 -16.58 -16.05
N GLN A 30 3.41 -15.50 -15.41
CA GLN A 30 4.83 -15.32 -15.09
C GLN A 30 5.28 -16.36 -14.05
N ILE A 31 4.49 -16.61 -13.02
CA ILE A 31 4.81 -17.64 -12.02
C ILE A 31 4.92 -19.02 -12.69
N LEU A 32 3.97 -19.41 -13.53
CA LEU A 32 4.03 -20.68 -14.26
C LEU A 32 5.28 -20.81 -15.14
N SER A 33 5.82 -19.69 -15.63
CA SER A 33 7.05 -19.69 -16.45
C SER A 33 8.34 -19.89 -15.66
N TYR A 34 8.30 -19.78 -14.33
CA TYR A 34 9.49 -19.91 -13.47
C TYR A 34 10.01 -21.36 -13.43
N SER A 35 9.12 -22.36 -13.36
CA SER A 35 9.52 -23.76 -13.25
C SER A 35 8.48 -24.70 -13.86
N ALA A 36 8.95 -25.71 -14.60
CA ALA A 36 8.10 -26.77 -15.16
C ALA A 36 7.45 -27.67 -14.09
N ALA A 37 7.93 -27.60 -12.84
CA ALA A 37 7.33 -28.32 -11.72
C ALA A 37 5.98 -27.72 -11.29
N LEU A 38 5.72 -26.43 -11.57
CA LEU A 38 4.47 -25.75 -11.25
C LEU A 38 3.36 -26.21 -12.20
N LYS A 39 2.33 -26.87 -11.66
CA LYS A 39 1.19 -27.37 -12.44
C LYS A 39 0.07 -26.35 -12.56
N HIS A 40 -0.24 -25.70 -11.45
CA HIS A 40 -1.34 -24.77 -11.36
C HIS A 40 -0.95 -23.58 -10.49
N VAL A 41 -1.39 -22.39 -10.88
CA VAL A 41 -1.17 -21.15 -10.15
C VAL A 41 -2.45 -20.34 -10.16
N VAL A 42 -2.75 -19.74 -9.01
CA VAL A 42 -3.86 -18.80 -8.83
C VAL A 42 -3.37 -17.66 -7.99
N VAL A 43 -3.51 -16.44 -8.48
CA VAL A 43 -3.22 -15.24 -7.68
C VAL A 43 -4.54 -14.68 -7.19
N ALA A 44 -4.63 -14.41 -5.90
CA ALA A 44 -5.80 -13.81 -5.27
C ALA A 44 -5.40 -12.59 -4.44
N VAL A 45 -6.39 -11.73 -4.19
CA VAL A 45 -6.24 -10.60 -3.28
C VAL A 45 -6.78 -11.01 -1.92
N LYS A 46 -5.94 -10.92 -0.90
CA LYS A 46 -6.36 -11.05 0.51
C LYS A 46 -6.31 -9.68 1.16
N GLU A 47 -7.20 -9.47 2.11
CA GLU A 47 -7.35 -8.21 2.85
C GLU A 47 -7.12 -8.49 4.33
N SER A 48 -6.19 -7.78 4.95
CA SER A 48 -5.88 -7.84 6.38
C SER A 48 -5.61 -6.43 6.89
N ASN A 49 -6.26 -6.03 7.98
CA ASN A 49 -6.13 -4.68 8.57
C ASN A 49 -6.24 -3.55 7.54
N ASP A 50 -7.28 -3.57 6.68
CA ASP A 50 -7.51 -2.64 5.54
C ASP A 50 -6.40 -2.61 4.46
N ASN A 51 -5.42 -3.52 4.53
CA ASN A 51 -4.39 -3.67 3.51
C ASN A 51 -4.71 -4.82 2.57
N LYS A 52 -4.75 -4.52 1.27
CA LYS A 52 -4.86 -5.50 0.19
C LYS A 52 -3.47 -5.98 -0.24
N SER A 53 -3.28 -7.29 -0.22
CA SER A 53 -2.05 -7.96 -0.66
C SER A 53 -2.35 -9.02 -1.72
N LEU A 54 -1.40 -9.22 -2.63
CA LEU A 54 -1.42 -10.30 -3.60
C LEU A 54 -0.83 -11.56 -2.97
N VAL A 55 -1.58 -12.66 -3.07
CA VAL A 55 -1.18 -13.99 -2.61
C VAL A 55 -1.17 -14.94 -3.79
N ALA A 56 -0.04 -15.59 -4.05
CA ALA A 56 0.11 -16.60 -5.08
C ALA A 56 -0.07 -18.00 -4.46
N TYR A 57 -1.11 -18.71 -4.88
CA TYR A 57 -1.35 -20.11 -4.56
C TYR A 57 -0.85 -20.97 -5.71
N PHE A 58 -0.09 -22.01 -5.43
CA PHE A 58 0.40 -22.90 -6.47
C PHE A 58 0.48 -24.35 -6.05
N VAL A 59 0.38 -25.24 -7.03
CA VAL A 59 0.61 -26.69 -6.90
C VAL A 59 1.88 -27.03 -7.68
N SER A 60 2.80 -27.76 -7.04
CA SER A 60 4.08 -28.12 -7.63
C SER A 60 4.45 -29.57 -7.31
N ASP A 61 5.09 -30.26 -8.25
CA ASP A 61 5.64 -31.61 -8.04
C ASP A 61 6.85 -31.60 -7.10
N THR A 62 7.56 -30.48 -7.03
CA THR A 62 8.77 -30.30 -6.21
C THR A 62 8.63 -29.09 -5.30
N VAL A 63 9.45 -29.07 -4.23
CA VAL A 63 9.60 -27.88 -3.39
C VAL A 63 10.09 -26.73 -4.26
N VAL A 64 9.38 -25.60 -4.21
CA VAL A 64 9.72 -24.36 -4.91
C VAL A 64 10.33 -23.41 -3.91
N ASP A 65 11.51 -22.88 -4.21
CA ASP A 65 12.08 -21.78 -3.43
C ASP A 65 11.28 -20.50 -3.71
N LYS A 66 10.48 -20.10 -2.72
CA LYS A 66 9.60 -18.94 -2.80
C LYS A 66 10.39 -17.63 -2.94
N SER A 67 11.60 -17.55 -2.38
CA SER A 67 12.47 -16.37 -2.44
C SER A 67 13.03 -16.20 -3.85
N GLU A 68 13.52 -17.29 -4.46
CA GLU A 68 13.99 -17.26 -5.85
C GLU A 68 12.86 -16.94 -6.84
N LEU A 69 11.67 -17.53 -6.64
CA LEU A 69 10.48 -17.21 -7.43
C LEU A 69 10.16 -15.71 -7.35
N ARG A 70 10.20 -15.13 -6.15
CA ARG A 70 9.95 -13.69 -5.97
C ARG A 70 10.98 -12.83 -6.69
N ILE A 71 12.27 -13.14 -6.58
CA ILE A 71 13.36 -12.44 -7.29
C ILE A 71 13.14 -12.51 -8.80
N PHE A 72 12.78 -13.70 -9.31
CA PHE A 72 12.43 -13.88 -10.71
C PHE A 72 11.29 -12.96 -11.12
N LEU A 73 10.19 -12.91 -10.35
CA LEU A 73 9.06 -12.03 -10.67
C LEU A 73 9.43 -10.54 -10.60
N GLN A 74 10.28 -10.11 -9.67
CA GLN A 74 10.78 -8.74 -9.60
C GLN A 74 11.58 -8.33 -10.85
N SER A 75 12.20 -9.28 -11.54
CA SER A 75 12.89 -9.03 -12.82
C SER A 75 11.94 -8.89 -14.03
N LYS A 76 10.68 -9.29 -13.87
CA LYS A 76 9.68 -9.36 -14.96
C LYS A 76 8.51 -8.42 -14.78
N LEU A 77 8.14 -8.12 -13.54
CA LEU A 77 6.94 -7.40 -13.16
C LEU A 77 7.29 -6.16 -12.33
N PRO A 78 6.52 -5.07 -12.47
CA PRO A 78 6.57 -3.96 -11.53
C PRO A 78 6.30 -4.44 -10.09
N GLU A 79 6.90 -3.77 -9.11
CA GLU A 79 6.82 -4.17 -7.69
C GLU A 79 5.37 -4.36 -7.19
N TYR A 80 4.44 -3.52 -7.62
CA TYR A 80 3.04 -3.60 -7.20
C TYR A 80 2.28 -4.83 -7.74
N MET A 81 2.83 -5.53 -8.74
CA MET A 81 2.29 -6.78 -9.29
C MET A 81 2.94 -8.02 -8.68
N VAL A 82 4.06 -7.88 -7.96
CA VAL A 82 4.75 -9.02 -7.35
C VAL A 82 3.96 -9.48 -6.11
N PRO A 83 3.54 -10.75 -6.03
CA PRO A 83 2.89 -11.29 -4.84
C PRO A 83 3.76 -11.13 -3.60
N GLY A 84 3.13 -10.72 -2.50
CA GLY A 84 3.79 -10.63 -1.20
C GLY A 84 3.90 -11.99 -0.54
N LEU A 85 2.97 -12.90 -0.81
CA LEU A 85 2.82 -14.18 -0.12
C LEU A 85 2.66 -15.32 -1.12
N TYR A 86 3.19 -16.50 -0.76
CA TYR A 86 3.31 -17.66 -1.64
C TYR A 86 2.88 -18.92 -0.89
N VAL A 87 1.74 -19.49 -1.27
CA VAL A 87 1.11 -20.64 -0.61
C VAL A 87 1.25 -21.85 -1.52
N ALA A 88 1.95 -22.88 -1.05
CA ALA A 88 2.04 -24.16 -1.74
C ALA A 88 0.87 -25.05 -1.29
N LEU A 89 0.10 -25.58 -2.24
CA LEU A 89 -1.03 -26.46 -1.99
C LEU A 89 -0.79 -27.82 -2.64
N GLU A 90 -1.32 -28.88 -2.04
CA GLU A 90 -1.39 -30.19 -2.68
C GLU A 90 -2.34 -30.17 -3.88
N THR A 91 -3.48 -29.48 -3.73
CA THR A 91 -4.49 -29.31 -4.79
C THR A 91 -5.17 -27.95 -4.67
N LEU A 92 -5.68 -27.43 -5.80
CA LEU A 92 -6.51 -26.22 -5.79
C LEU A 92 -7.97 -26.57 -5.49
N PRO A 93 -8.69 -25.77 -4.70
CA PRO A 93 -10.13 -25.94 -4.51
C PRO A 93 -10.86 -25.73 -5.83
N LEU A 94 -11.79 -26.64 -6.14
CA LEU A 94 -12.60 -26.58 -7.35
C LEU A 94 -14.09 -26.45 -6.99
N THR A 95 -14.81 -25.65 -7.77
CA THR A 95 -16.28 -25.61 -7.78
C THR A 95 -16.84 -26.94 -8.29
N PRO A 96 -18.14 -27.25 -8.05
CA PRO A 96 -18.80 -28.44 -8.59
C PRO A 96 -18.70 -28.58 -10.13
N ASN A 97 -18.48 -27.46 -10.84
CA ASN A 97 -18.31 -27.43 -12.29
C ASN A 97 -16.84 -27.60 -12.75
N GLY A 98 -15.93 -27.98 -11.85
CA GLY A 98 -14.51 -28.22 -12.16
C GLY A 98 -13.67 -26.97 -12.39
N LYS A 99 -14.21 -25.77 -12.14
CA LYS A 99 -13.44 -24.51 -12.19
C LYS A 99 -12.81 -24.23 -10.84
N ILE A 100 -11.67 -23.55 -10.81
CA ILE A 100 -11.02 -23.08 -9.58
C ILE A 100 -12.00 -22.24 -8.74
N ASP A 101 -12.18 -22.63 -7.49
CA ASP A 101 -12.96 -21.91 -6.50
C ASP A 101 -12.07 -20.95 -5.70
N ARG A 102 -11.89 -19.74 -6.25
CA ARG A 102 -11.10 -18.67 -5.61
C ARG A 102 -11.62 -18.26 -4.23
N LYS A 103 -12.90 -18.48 -3.93
CA LYS A 103 -13.49 -18.11 -2.62
C LYS A 103 -13.14 -19.11 -1.53
N SER A 104 -12.86 -20.34 -1.90
CA SER A 104 -12.47 -21.43 -1.01
C SER A 104 -10.95 -21.57 -0.85
N LEU A 105 -10.18 -20.61 -1.37
CA LEU A 105 -8.73 -20.57 -1.15
C LEU A 105 -8.43 -20.32 0.33
N PRO A 106 -7.53 -21.14 0.93
CA PRO A 106 -7.23 -21.02 2.35
C PRO A 106 -6.68 -19.63 2.68
N ASP A 107 -6.90 -19.20 3.92
CA ASP A 107 -6.21 -18.03 4.44
C ASP A 107 -4.71 -18.32 4.62
N VAL A 108 -3.93 -17.25 4.67
CA VAL A 108 -2.47 -17.36 4.74
C VAL A 108 -2.09 -17.64 6.19
N ASP A 109 -1.51 -18.81 6.44
CA ASP A 109 -0.96 -19.14 7.74
C ASP A 109 0.49 -18.65 7.87
N SER A 110 0.99 -18.58 9.10
CA SER A 110 2.35 -18.12 9.37
C SER A 110 3.46 -18.99 8.75
N ALA A 111 3.13 -20.20 8.27
CA ALA A 111 4.00 -21.10 7.50
C ALA A 111 4.06 -20.76 5.99
N ASP A 112 3.07 -20.01 5.48
CA ASP A 112 3.00 -19.61 4.07
C ASP A 112 3.82 -18.36 3.76
N ILE A 113 4.12 -17.58 4.79
CA ILE A 113 5.03 -16.45 4.74
C ILE A 113 6.43 -16.96 4.40
N ILE A 114 7.12 -16.32 3.45
CA ILE A 114 8.54 -16.58 3.22
C ILE A 114 9.29 -16.08 4.46
N LYS A 115 9.58 -16.99 5.38
CA LYS A 115 10.42 -16.70 6.54
C LYS A 115 11.78 -17.29 6.26
N ASN A 116 12.81 -16.46 6.39
CA ASN A 116 14.15 -16.98 6.57
C ASN A 116 14.17 -17.80 7.87
N GLN A 117 15.22 -18.61 8.08
CA GLN A 117 15.39 -19.29 9.36
C GLN A 117 15.22 -18.26 10.49
N TYR A 118 14.27 -18.52 11.40
CA TYR A 118 13.89 -17.53 12.41
C TYR A 118 15.11 -17.14 13.24
N VAL A 119 15.46 -15.85 13.21
CA VAL A 119 16.49 -15.24 14.06
C VAL A 119 15.80 -14.21 14.95
N ALA A 120 15.89 -14.43 16.26
CA ALA A 120 15.36 -13.49 17.25
C ALA A 120 16.18 -12.19 17.27
N ALA A 121 15.59 -11.12 17.79
CA ALA A 121 16.30 -9.87 18.04
C ALA A 121 17.49 -10.08 18.99
N GLY A 122 18.64 -9.52 18.64
CA GLY A 122 19.86 -9.59 19.43
C GLY A 122 20.10 -8.36 20.32
N ASN A 123 19.33 -7.28 20.13
CA ASN A 123 19.44 -6.05 20.91
C ASN A 123 18.11 -5.29 21.02
N LYS A 124 18.06 -4.30 21.93
CA LYS A 124 16.85 -3.50 22.21
C LYS A 124 16.31 -2.73 20.99
N LEU A 125 17.18 -2.34 20.07
CA LEU A 125 16.77 -1.62 18.87
C LEU A 125 16.02 -2.56 17.91
N GLU A 126 16.56 -3.76 17.71
CA GLU A 126 15.91 -4.81 16.93
C GLU A 126 14.60 -5.27 17.57
N GLU A 127 14.54 -5.41 18.90
CA GLU A 127 13.29 -5.72 19.62
C GLU A 127 12.19 -4.67 19.34
N SER A 128 12.56 -3.39 19.37
CA SER A 128 11.65 -2.29 19.04
C SER A 128 11.17 -2.35 17.59
N LEU A 129 12.07 -2.59 16.64
CA LEU A 129 11.73 -2.75 15.23
C LEU A 129 10.82 -3.96 14.98
N VAL A 130 11.09 -5.09 15.63
CA VAL A 130 10.25 -6.30 15.58
C VAL A 130 8.84 -5.97 16.07
N ALA A 131 8.71 -5.32 17.22
CA ALA A 131 7.40 -4.94 17.77
C ALA A 131 6.62 -4.00 16.83
N ILE A 132 7.29 -2.99 16.26
CA ILE A 132 6.67 -2.08 15.28
C ILE A 132 6.20 -2.84 14.04
N TRP A 133 7.02 -3.77 13.52
CA TRP A 133 6.66 -4.56 12.35
C TRP A 133 5.50 -5.51 12.63
N GLN A 134 5.49 -6.19 13.78
CA GLN A 134 4.39 -7.08 14.16
C GLN A 134 3.06 -6.31 14.25
N GLU A 135 3.08 -5.12 14.86
CA GLU A 135 1.90 -4.26 14.97
C GLU A 135 1.40 -3.80 13.59
N VAL A 136 2.31 -3.30 12.76
CA VAL A 136 1.96 -2.67 11.48
C VAL A 136 1.58 -3.71 10.40
N LEU A 137 2.23 -4.87 10.39
CA LEU A 137 1.96 -5.95 9.44
C LEU A 137 0.88 -6.92 9.95
N GLY A 138 0.55 -6.90 11.24
CA GLY A 138 -0.39 -7.84 11.85
C GLY A 138 0.14 -9.28 11.91
N ILE A 139 1.46 -9.47 12.01
CA ILE A 139 2.11 -10.79 12.02
C ILE A 139 2.66 -11.06 13.41
N GLU A 140 2.27 -12.17 14.04
CA GLU A 140 2.67 -12.47 15.43
C GLU A 140 4.14 -12.82 15.60
N LYS A 141 4.82 -13.38 14.59
CA LYS A 141 6.21 -13.84 14.71
C LYS A 141 7.06 -13.42 13.53
N ILE A 142 7.90 -12.41 13.76
CA ILE A 142 8.84 -11.83 12.79
C ILE A 142 10.26 -12.01 13.32
N GLY A 143 11.15 -12.55 12.49
CA GLY A 143 12.58 -12.62 12.74
C GLY A 143 13.33 -11.44 12.13
N ILE A 144 14.53 -11.14 12.63
CA ILE A 144 15.29 -9.97 12.17
C ILE A 144 15.78 -10.06 10.72
N LYS A 145 15.81 -11.27 10.15
CA LYS A 145 16.19 -11.56 8.77
C LYS A 145 15.00 -11.68 7.82
N ASP A 146 13.78 -11.53 8.33
CA ASP A 146 12.60 -11.55 7.48
C ASP A 146 12.56 -10.24 6.65
N ASN A 147 12.24 -10.38 5.37
CA ASN A 147 12.19 -9.26 4.45
C ASN A 147 10.81 -8.59 4.53
N PHE A 148 10.80 -7.29 4.83
CA PHE A 148 9.59 -6.47 4.98
C PHE A 148 8.57 -6.65 3.86
N PHE A 149 9.05 -6.70 2.61
CA PHE A 149 8.19 -6.78 1.43
C PHE A 149 7.71 -8.21 1.17
N GLU A 150 8.45 -9.23 1.63
CA GLU A 150 8.03 -10.63 1.65
C GLU A 150 7.01 -10.92 2.77
N LEU A 151 6.98 -10.07 3.79
CA LEU A 151 5.94 -10.07 4.81
C LEU A 151 4.66 -9.31 4.36
N GLY A 152 4.60 -8.87 3.10
CA GLY A 152 3.45 -8.11 2.55
C GLY A 152 3.54 -6.59 2.75
N GLY A 153 4.65 -6.08 3.30
CA GLY A 153 4.92 -4.65 3.45
C GLY A 153 4.99 -3.91 2.11
N HIS A 154 4.65 -2.62 2.13
CA HIS A 154 4.69 -1.72 0.98
C HIS A 154 4.88 -0.27 1.42
N SER A 155 5.00 0.68 0.49
CA SER A 155 5.39 2.06 0.78
C SER A 155 4.53 2.77 1.84
N LEU A 156 3.21 2.55 1.87
CA LEU A 156 2.34 3.15 2.89
C LEU A 156 2.60 2.56 4.28
N VAL A 157 2.70 1.24 4.36
CA VAL A 157 3.01 0.49 5.59
C VAL A 157 4.43 0.83 6.07
N MET A 158 5.37 0.99 5.15
CA MET A 158 6.73 1.47 5.42
C MET A 158 6.72 2.86 6.05
N VAL A 159 5.90 3.80 5.53
CA VAL A 159 5.76 5.14 6.14
C VAL A 159 5.25 5.04 7.57
N GLN A 160 4.30 4.14 7.84
CA GLN A 160 3.82 3.91 9.21
C GLN A 160 4.93 3.38 10.12
N VAL A 161 5.75 2.44 9.64
CA VAL A 161 6.92 1.93 10.37
C VAL A 161 7.91 3.05 10.67
N ILE A 162 8.31 3.83 9.66
CA ILE A 162 9.27 4.93 9.80
C ILE A 162 8.75 5.96 10.81
N ASN A 163 7.47 6.36 10.70
CA ASN A 163 6.86 7.31 11.63
C ASN A 163 6.80 6.78 13.07
N LYS A 164 6.46 5.50 13.26
CA LYS A 164 6.44 4.86 14.59
C LYS A 164 7.83 4.78 15.19
N LEU A 165 8.84 4.38 14.41
CA LEU A 165 10.24 4.32 14.82
C LEU A 165 10.75 5.69 15.25
N HIS A 166 10.49 6.70 14.41
CA HIS A 166 10.89 8.08 14.67
C HIS A 166 10.28 8.60 15.97
N LYS A 167 8.97 8.36 16.18
CA LYS A 167 8.27 8.75 17.39
C LYS A 167 8.76 8.02 18.65
N SER A 168 9.12 6.73 18.58
CA SER A 168 9.48 5.93 19.76
C SER A 168 10.95 6.01 20.14
N SER A 169 11.84 6.29 19.18
CA SER A 169 13.29 6.19 19.37
C SER A 169 14.08 7.43 18.96
N GLY A 170 13.47 8.44 18.33
CA GLY A 170 14.22 9.58 17.79
C GLY A 170 15.20 9.18 16.68
N LYS A 171 14.90 8.07 15.98
CA LYS A 171 15.69 7.58 14.85
C LYS A 171 14.85 7.58 13.60
N SER A 172 15.43 7.99 12.49
CA SER A 172 14.78 7.94 11.19
C SER A 172 15.59 7.11 10.21
N ILE A 173 14.93 6.78 9.10
CA ILE A 173 15.55 6.10 7.97
C ILE A 173 14.93 6.64 6.69
N SER A 174 15.77 6.91 5.69
CA SER A 174 15.28 7.34 4.39
C SER A 174 14.55 6.20 3.67
N PHE A 175 13.57 6.54 2.83
CA PHE A 175 12.90 5.57 1.97
C PHE A 175 13.89 4.73 1.16
N SER A 176 14.89 5.37 0.56
CA SER A 176 15.91 4.69 -0.25
C SER A 176 16.68 3.65 0.57
N ASN A 177 17.06 4.00 1.81
CA ASN A 177 17.77 3.06 2.68
C ASN A 177 16.87 1.91 3.13
N PHE A 178 15.59 2.18 3.42
CA PHE A 178 14.65 1.13 3.78
C PHE A 178 14.48 0.11 2.65
N PHE A 179 14.30 0.58 1.41
CA PHE A 179 14.19 -0.31 0.24
C PHE A 179 15.44 -1.14 -0.01
N LYS A 180 16.63 -0.55 0.16
CA LYS A 180 17.92 -1.25 -0.02
C LYS A 180 18.22 -2.26 1.08
N ASN A 181 17.65 -2.09 2.26
CA ASN A 181 17.94 -2.89 3.44
C ASN A 181 16.62 -3.41 4.00
N PRO A 182 15.95 -4.37 3.36
CA PRO A 182 14.56 -4.69 3.66
C PRO A 182 14.37 -5.59 4.89
N THR A 183 15.39 -5.78 5.74
CA THR A 183 15.32 -6.67 6.92
C THR A 183 15.66 -5.87 8.17
N ILE A 184 15.13 -6.21 9.34
CA ILE A 184 15.44 -5.51 10.60
C ILE A 184 16.96 -5.51 10.89
N GLU A 185 17.66 -6.62 10.62
CA GLU A 185 19.13 -6.74 10.78
C GLU A 185 19.88 -5.68 9.94
N SER A 186 19.55 -5.53 8.66
CA SER A 186 20.17 -4.53 7.80
C SER A 186 19.67 -3.10 8.05
N LEU A 187 18.40 -2.90 8.45
CA LEU A 187 17.83 -1.59 8.77
C LEU A 187 18.47 -0.97 10.01
N SER A 188 18.70 -1.78 11.06
CA SER A 188 19.23 -1.31 12.34
C SER A 188 20.60 -0.63 12.18
N LEU A 189 21.36 -1.03 11.16
CA LEU A 189 22.67 -0.48 10.79
C LEU A 189 22.59 0.84 10.00
N GLN A 190 21.42 1.20 9.46
CA GLN A 190 21.23 2.36 8.58
C GLN A 190 20.44 3.50 9.23
N LEU A 191 20.08 3.35 10.50
CA LEU A 191 19.33 4.35 11.23
C LEU A 191 20.17 5.60 11.46
N GLN A 192 19.54 6.74 11.28
CA GLN A 192 20.12 8.04 11.58
C GLN A 192 19.48 8.58 12.84
N GLU A 193 20.28 9.23 13.68
CA GLU A 193 19.75 10.04 14.78
C GLU A 193 19.03 11.25 14.17
N ASP A 194 17.75 11.35 14.47
CA ASP A 194 16.88 12.38 13.93
C ASP A 194 15.87 12.73 15.01
N GLN A 195 16.12 13.87 15.67
CA GLN A 195 15.27 14.28 16.78
C GLN A 195 13.86 14.53 16.27
N TYR A 196 12.95 13.61 16.64
CA TYR A 196 11.54 13.74 16.32
C TYR A 196 11.00 15.06 16.90
N THR A 197 10.76 16.01 16.00
CA THR A 197 10.06 17.24 16.32
C THR A 197 8.64 17.08 15.83
N ALA A 198 7.70 16.91 16.77
CA ALA A 198 6.30 16.87 16.43
C ALA A 198 5.89 18.19 15.76
N ILE A 199 5.15 18.10 14.65
CA ILE A 199 4.52 19.28 14.07
C ILE A 199 3.42 19.71 15.05
N GLY A 200 3.68 20.79 15.77
CA GLY A 200 2.72 21.39 16.69
C GLY A 200 1.55 22.03 15.95
N SER A 201 0.44 22.22 16.65
CA SER A 201 -0.62 23.11 16.16
C SER A 201 -0.04 24.51 16.00
N ALA A 202 -0.23 25.11 14.84
CA ALA A 202 0.04 26.53 14.69
C ALA A 202 -0.86 27.32 15.66
N GLY A 203 -0.33 28.40 16.23
CA GLY A 203 -1.14 29.36 16.96
C GLY A 203 -2.19 30.00 16.07
N PHE A 204 -3.16 30.66 16.67
CA PHE A 204 -4.13 31.45 15.92
C PHE A 204 -3.42 32.58 15.16
N MET A 205 -3.69 32.68 13.87
CA MET A 205 -3.28 33.80 13.02
C MET A 205 -4.47 34.20 12.14
N GLU A 206 -4.53 35.48 11.78
CA GLU A 206 -5.57 35.98 10.86
C GLU A 206 -5.47 35.33 9.47
N SER A 207 -4.24 35.02 9.06
CA SER A 207 -3.93 34.29 7.83
C SER A 207 -2.65 33.49 7.99
N TYR A 208 -2.45 32.50 7.12
CA TYR A 208 -1.33 31.57 7.19
C TYR A 208 -0.58 31.55 5.84
N PRO A 209 0.71 31.17 5.83
CA PRO A 209 1.44 30.92 4.58
C PRO A 209 0.82 29.77 3.81
N MET A 210 0.90 29.88 2.49
CA MET A 210 0.60 28.77 1.61
C MET A 210 1.82 27.84 1.54
N SER A 211 1.57 26.55 1.41
CA SER A 211 2.61 25.61 1.00
C SER A 211 2.98 25.85 -0.47
N ALA A 212 4.19 25.45 -0.86
CA ALA A 212 4.64 25.54 -2.26
C ALA A 212 3.67 24.84 -3.24
N SER A 213 3.02 23.75 -2.81
CA SER A 213 2.01 23.06 -3.61
C SER A 213 0.75 23.92 -3.78
N GLN A 214 0.27 24.56 -2.71
CA GLN A 214 -0.88 25.47 -2.77
C GLN A 214 -0.59 26.70 -3.63
N GLU A 215 0.60 27.29 -3.54
CA GLU A 215 0.99 28.43 -4.39
C GLU A 215 0.97 28.06 -5.88
N ARG A 216 1.52 26.89 -6.22
CA ARG A 216 1.45 26.36 -7.58
C ARG A 216 0.02 26.19 -8.05
N PHE A 217 -0.86 25.60 -7.24
CA PHE A 217 -2.27 25.44 -7.60
C PHE A 217 -3.00 26.77 -7.76
N TRP A 218 -2.71 27.74 -6.88
CA TRP A 218 -3.27 29.08 -6.97
C TRP A 218 -2.86 29.75 -8.29
N LEU A 219 -1.56 29.76 -8.62
CA LEU A 219 -1.07 30.30 -9.88
C LEU A 219 -1.76 29.66 -11.09
N LEU A 220 -1.84 28.32 -11.11
CA LEU A 220 -2.51 27.59 -12.19
C LEU A 220 -4.00 27.94 -12.29
N SER A 221 -4.67 28.17 -11.16
CA SER A 221 -6.09 28.56 -11.14
C SER A 221 -6.35 29.95 -11.72
N GLN A 222 -5.35 30.85 -11.69
CA GLN A 222 -5.46 32.20 -12.26
C GLN A 222 -5.27 32.25 -13.78
N LEU A 223 -4.78 31.16 -14.39
CA LEU A 223 -4.66 31.06 -15.85
C LEU A 223 -6.02 30.79 -16.49
N GLU A 224 -6.20 31.23 -17.74
CA GLU A 224 -7.44 31.02 -18.49
C GLU A 224 -7.78 29.52 -18.58
N GLY A 225 -8.98 29.13 -18.14
CA GLY A 225 -9.43 27.74 -18.07
C GLY A 225 -8.78 26.88 -16.97
N GLY A 226 -7.76 27.39 -16.26
CA GLY A 226 -7.02 26.65 -15.24
C GLY A 226 -7.84 26.29 -14.00
N SER A 227 -8.84 27.11 -13.66
CA SER A 227 -9.73 26.87 -12.52
C SER A 227 -10.53 25.56 -12.63
N LEU A 228 -10.87 25.11 -13.84
CA LEU A 228 -11.66 23.88 -14.03
C LEU A 228 -10.80 22.62 -14.16
N ALA A 229 -9.55 22.76 -14.62
CA ALA A 229 -8.67 21.65 -14.96
C ALA A 229 -8.33 20.74 -13.77
N TYR A 230 -8.45 21.26 -12.55
CA TYR A 230 -8.11 20.56 -11.31
C TYR A 230 -9.32 20.21 -10.44
N ASN A 231 -10.54 20.34 -10.97
CA ASN A 231 -11.72 19.83 -10.29
C ASN A 231 -11.66 18.30 -10.19
N MET A 232 -12.02 17.77 -9.02
CA MET A 232 -12.10 16.33 -8.76
C MET A 232 -13.56 15.91 -8.53
N PRO A 233 -14.42 15.96 -9.56
CA PRO A 233 -15.81 15.54 -9.41
C PRO A 233 -15.88 14.03 -9.17
N ALA A 234 -16.62 13.62 -8.14
CA ALA A 234 -16.94 12.24 -7.87
C ALA A 234 -18.46 12.09 -7.72
N ALA A 235 -18.99 10.97 -8.20
CA ALA A 235 -20.39 10.61 -8.04
C ALA A 235 -20.47 9.24 -7.35
N VAL A 236 -21.32 9.14 -6.33
CA VAL A 236 -21.58 7.89 -5.60
C VAL A 236 -23.06 7.57 -5.74
N VAL A 237 -23.36 6.34 -6.16
CA VAL A 237 -24.73 5.83 -6.25
C VAL A 237 -25.03 5.05 -4.98
N PHE A 238 -26.00 5.53 -4.23
CA PHE A 238 -26.50 4.85 -3.03
C PHE A 238 -27.73 4.01 -3.40
N THR A 239 -27.83 2.81 -2.84
CA THR A 239 -28.98 1.91 -3.03
C THR A 239 -29.65 1.64 -1.68
N GLY A 240 -30.96 1.85 -1.61
CA GLY A 240 -31.74 1.67 -0.37
C GLY A 240 -32.39 2.97 0.11
N LYS A 241 -32.83 2.98 1.37
CA LYS A 241 -33.41 4.17 2.00
C LYS A 241 -32.28 5.07 2.50
N ILE A 242 -32.26 6.32 2.02
CA ILE A 242 -31.30 7.34 2.45
C ILE A 242 -32.08 8.46 3.09
N ASP A 243 -31.63 8.88 4.26
CA ASP A 243 -32.09 10.08 4.93
C ASP A 243 -31.26 11.26 4.42
N ALA A 244 -31.87 12.10 3.57
CA ALA A 244 -31.16 13.20 2.90
C ALA A 244 -30.68 14.26 3.91
N ASP A 245 -31.46 14.51 4.96
CA ASP A 245 -31.14 15.52 5.98
C ASP A 245 -29.91 15.09 6.78
N LYS A 246 -29.82 13.81 7.15
CA LYS A 246 -28.63 13.25 7.83
C LYS A 246 -27.40 13.24 6.92
N LEU A 247 -27.58 12.99 5.63
CA LEU A 247 -26.47 13.04 4.68
C LEU A 247 -25.93 14.47 4.58
N GLU A 248 -26.80 15.47 4.48
CA GLU A 248 -26.40 16.88 4.49
C GLU A 248 -25.69 17.27 5.80
N GLU A 249 -26.24 16.85 6.94
CA GLU A 249 -25.63 17.07 8.26
C GLU A 249 -24.23 16.47 8.35
N SER A 250 -24.01 15.27 7.80
CA SER A 250 -22.67 14.66 7.76
C SER A 250 -21.66 15.51 6.96
N PHE A 251 -22.09 16.12 5.85
CA PHE A 251 -21.22 17.00 5.06
C PHE A 251 -20.91 18.30 5.82
N ARG A 252 -21.90 18.85 6.54
CA ARG A 252 -21.67 20.00 7.42
C ARG A 252 -20.66 19.68 8.53
N HIS A 253 -20.73 18.49 9.13
CA HIS A 253 -19.73 18.04 10.10
C HIS A 253 -18.33 17.86 9.48
N LEU A 254 -18.23 17.31 8.26
CA LEU A 254 -16.95 17.20 7.56
C LEU A 254 -16.33 18.58 7.27
N ILE A 255 -17.14 19.53 6.80
CA ILE A 255 -16.70 20.91 6.54
C ILE A 255 -16.24 21.59 7.84
N ALA A 256 -16.99 21.43 8.94
CA ALA A 256 -16.60 21.98 10.24
C ALA A 256 -15.29 21.38 10.76
N ARG A 257 -15.12 20.05 10.61
CA ARG A 257 -13.94 19.31 11.06
C ARG A 257 -12.66 19.65 10.30
N HIS A 258 -12.75 19.85 8.98
CA HIS A 258 -11.59 20.00 8.11
C HIS A 258 -11.42 21.45 7.64
N GLU A 259 -10.46 22.17 8.24
CA GLU A 259 -10.21 23.59 7.95
C GLU A 259 -10.07 23.90 6.46
N ILE A 260 -9.38 23.02 5.71
CA ILE A 260 -9.17 23.19 4.26
C ILE A 260 -10.47 23.34 3.46
N LEU A 261 -11.59 22.74 3.91
CA LEU A 261 -12.89 22.83 3.25
C LEU A 261 -13.58 24.20 3.47
N ARG A 262 -13.05 25.00 4.38
CA ARG A 262 -13.51 26.36 4.72
C ARG A 262 -12.37 27.39 4.63
N THR A 263 -11.29 27.02 3.93
CA THR A 263 -10.15 27.89 3.64
C THR A 263 -10.35 28.62 2.31
N ASN A 264 -10.05 29.92 2.30
CA ASN A 264 -9.95 30.72 1.08
C ASN A 264 -8.51 31.12 0.84
N PHE A 265 -8.13 31.18 -0.43
CA PHE A 265 -6.84 31.71 -0.87
C PHE A 265 -7.07 33.09 -1.49
N LYS A 266 -6.27 34.08 -1.10
CA LYS A 266 -6.30 35.41 -1.69
C LYS A 266 -4.94 36.10 -1.53
N THR A 267 -4.69 37.05 -2.40
CA THR A 267 -3.55 37.98 -2.27
C THR A 267 -3.90 39.05 -1.23
N ASP A 268 -2.99 39.30 -0.29
CA ASP A 268 -3.15 40.36 0.70
C ASP A 268 -2.73 41.75 0.15
N GLN A 269 -2.79 42.77 1.00
CA GLN A 269 -2.46 44.15 0.62
C GLN A 269 -0.98 44.35 0.25
N SER A 270 -0.10 43.45 0.70
CA SER A 270 1.32 43.47 0.39
C SER A 270 1.69 42.72 -0.88
N GLY A 271 0.72 42.04 -1.51
CA GLY A 271 0.94 41.22 -2.70
C GLY A 271 1.27 39.76 -2.41
N GLU A 272 1.19 39.31 -1.16
CA GLU A 272 1.49 37.93 -0.77
C GLU A 272 0.23 37.06 -0.84
N ASN A 273 0.35 35.86 -1.42
CA ASN A 273 -0.75 34.89 -1.45
C ASN A 273 -0.85 34.14 -0.13
N ARG A 274 -2.01 34.22 0.52
CA ARG A 274 -2.21 33.66 1.87
C ARG A 274 -3.48 32.83 1.96
N GLN A 275 -3.52 31.94 2.94
CA GLN A 275 -4.69 31.14 3.26
C GLN A 275 -5.44 31.72 4.48
N TYR A 276 -6.77 31.80 4.37
CA TYR A 276 -7.68 32.37 5.37
C TYR A 276 -8.74 31.34 5.74
N ILE A 277 -8.70 30.88 6.98
CA ILE A 277 -9.60 29.84 7.49
C ILE A 277 -10.85 30.53 8.03
N ARG A 278 -12.02 30.28 7.43
CA ARG A 278 -13.29 30.81 7.95
C ARG A 278 -13.82 29.92 9.03
N SER A 279 -14.18 30.49 10.18
CA SER A 279 -14.93 29.83 11.25
C SER A 279 -16.14 29.07 10.74
#